data_AF-A0A937TXY9-F1
#
_entry.id   AF-A0A937TXY9-F1
#
_cell.length_a   1.000
_cell.length_b   1.000
_cell.length_c   1.000
_cell.angle_alpha   90.00
_cell.angle_beta   90.00
_cell.angle_gamma   90.00
#
_symmetry.space_group_name_H-M   'P 1'
#
loop_
_entity.id
_entity.type
_entity.pdbx_description
1 polymer ?
#
loop_
_entity_poly.entity_id
_entity_poly.type
_entity_poly.pdbx_seq_one_letter_code
_entity_poly.pdbx_strand_id
1 'polypeptide(L)'
;MERPQRYACEDQGYRWQTHRPLNCLVFILPLLAAFHAGVASFGTDLMVPHYFHVVLRYFGATGVHLPAALIAAVLVGQHLLRREKWRVEMRVLAGMFVESILWSLPLIALSFLLPRTPGELTTTAPGARGLLEQLTAAVGAGIYEEFFFRLVLITSAMLIFVNVFALRKAVVASAAVIVTAIAFSLCHLPAEQLTGQVSLNWNKCIFLFGAGLLWGVVFVFRGLGIAVGSHIFYNLYVLGVAQ
;
A
#
# COMPACT_ATOMS: atom_id res chain seq x y z
N MET A 1 45.40 -12.56 -28.74
CA MET A 1 44.17 -13.36 -28.54
C MET A 1 43.33 -12.67 -27.48
N GLU A 2 42.48 -11.73 -27.90
CA GLU A 2 41.53 -11.07 -27.02
C GLU A 2 40.40 -12.04 -26.70
N ARG A 3 40.16 -12.30 -25.42
CA ARG A 3 38.93 -12.96 -24.98
C ARG A 3 37.79 -11.97 -25.20
N PRO A 4 36.68 -12.37 -25.87
CA PRO A 4 35.52 -11.51 -25.96
C PRO A 4 35.00 -11.30 -24.53
N GLN A 5 35.01 -10.03 -24.09
CA GLN A 5 34.29 -9.59 -22.91
C GLN A 5 32.84 -10.02 -23.11
N ARG A 6 32.43 -11.06 -22.38
CA ARG A 6 31.02 -11.40 -22.25
C ARG A 6 30.36 -10.15 -21.72
N TYR A 7 29.50 -9.53 -22.54
CA TYR A 7 28.50 -8.57 -22.08
C TYR A 7 27.66 -9.29 -21.01
N ALA A 8 28.11 -9.22 -19.76
CA ALA A 8 27.30 -9.57 -18.62
C ALA A 8 26.10 -8.63 -18.72
N CYS A 9 24.92 -9.21 -19.00
CA CYS A 9 23.65 -8.54 -18.74
C CYS A 9 23.77 -8.05 -17.30
N GLU A 10 23.97 -6.74 -17.10
CA GLU A 10 24.04 -6.14 -15.77
C GLU A 10 22.81 -6.63 -15.01
N ASP A 11 23.06 -7.46 -13.99
CA ASP A 11 22.04 -7.88 -13.05
C ASP A 11 21.64 -6.61 -12.30
N GLN A 12 20.65 -5.90 -12.83
CA GLN A 12 20.17 -4.66 -12.25
C GLN A 12 19.79 -4.97 -10.81
N GLY A 13 20.46 -4.33 -9.86
CA GLY A 13 20.45 -4.77 -8.46
C GLY A 13 19.04 -4.89 -7.88
N TYR A 14 18.88 -5.76 -6.88
CA TYR A 14 17.60 -6.09 -6.25
C TYR A 14 16.68 -4.88 -6.01
N ARG A 15 17.21 -3.76 -5.48
CA ARG A 15 16.46 -2.52 -5.25
C ARG A 15 15.79 -1.96 -6.51
N TRP A 16 16.43 -2.03 -7.67
CA TRP A 16 15.81 -1.61 -8.92
C TRP A 16 14.68 -2.57 -9.31
N GLN A 17 14.91 -3.88 -9.14
CA GLN A 17 13.93 -4.91 -9.49
C GLN A 17 12.63 -4.80 -8.69
N THR A 18 12.68 -4.35 -7.43
CA THR A 18 11.47 -4.17 -6.61
C THR A 18 10.60 -2.99 -7.05
N HIS A 19 11.13 -2.04 -7.83
CA HIS A 19 10.35 -0.93 -8.40
C HIS A 19 9.75 -1.24 -9.77
N ARG A 20 10.06 -2.40 -10.35
CA ARG A 20 9.54 -2.78 -11.67
C ARG A 20 8.04 -3.02 -11.56
N PRO A 21 7.20 -2.41 -12.42
CA PRO A 21 5.75 -2.59 -12.36
C PRO A 21 5.33 -4.05 -12.51
N LEU A 22 6.01 -4.83 -13.36
CA LEU A 22 5.74 -6.25 -13.53
C LEU A 22 6.00 -7.07 -12.25
N ASN A 23 7.09 -6.81 -11.54
CA ASN A 23 7.40 -7.51 -10.29
C ASN A 23 6.39 -7.13 -9.20
N CYS A 24 6.02 -5.84 -9.10
CA CYS A 24 4.95 -5.40 -8.21
C CYS A 24 3.61 -6.06 -8.54
N LEU A 25 3.26 -6.14 -9.83
CA LEU A 25 2.01 -6.75 -10.28
C LEU A 25 1.98 -8.24 -9.92
N VAL A 26 3.02 -9.01 -10.26
CA VAL A 26 3.07 -10.44 -9.96
C VAL A 26 3.07 -10.71 -8.45
N PHE A 27 3.71 -9.84 -7.66
CA PHE A 27 3.69 -9.94 -6.20
C PHE A 27 2.29 -9.67 -5.61
N ILE A 28 1.57 -8.67 -6.12
CA ILE A 28 0.25 -8.24 -5.62
C ILE A 28 -0.88 -9.14 -6.15
N LEU A 29 -0.73 -9.70 -7.35
CA LEU A 29 -1.77 -10.49 -8.04
C LEU A 29 -2.38 -11.63 -7.19
N PRO A 30 -1.61 -12.50 -6.51
CA PRO A 30 -2.21 -13.55 -5.67
C PRO A 30 -3.01 -12.98 -4.50
N LEU A 31 -2.57 -11.86 -3.91
CA LEU A 31 -3.27 -11.17 -2.83
C LEU A 31 -4.57 -10.54 -3.33
N LEU A 32 -4.53 -9.94 -4.53
CA LEU A 32 -5.70 -9.37 -5.20
C LEU A 32 -6.72 -10.46 -5.55
N ALA A 33 -6.26 -11.62 -6.03
CA ALA A 33 -7.13 -12.77 -6.31
C ALA A 33 -7.78 -13.30 -5.03
N ALA A 34 -7.02 -13.46 -3.94
CA ALA A 34 -7.54 -13.88 -2.64
C ALA A 34 -8.59 -12.89 -2.09
N PHE A 35 -8.33 -11.58 -2.21
CA PHE A 35 -9.29 -10.55 -1.84
C PHE A 35 -10.62 -10.69 -2.60
N HIS A 36 -10.58 -10.83 -3.93
CA HIS A 36 -11.80 -10.96 -4.73
C HIS A 36 -12.55 -12.27 -4.51
N ALA A 37 -11.84 -13.36 -4.23
CA ALA A 37 -12.46 -14.62 -3.84
C ALA A 37 -13.22 -14.46 -2.50
N GLY A 38 -12.64 -13.73 -1.54
CA GLY A 38 -13.30 -13.37 -0.29
C GLY A 38 -14.53 -12.50 -0.53
N VAL A 39 -14.41 -11.43 -1.31
CA VAL A 39 -15.55 -10.55 -1.67
C VAL A 39 -16.68 -11.32 -2.36
N ALA A 40 -16.37 -12.24 -3.26
CA ALA A 40 -17.37 -13.07 -3.92
C ALA A 40 -18.09 -14.03 -2.95
N SER A 41 -17.43 -14.40 -1.85
CA SER A 41 -17.96 -15.33 -0.84
C SER A 41 -18.79 -14.62 0.25
N PHE A 42 -18.42 -13.39 0.62
CA PHE A 42 -18.95 -12.69 1.79
C PHE A 42 -19.69 -11.37 1.47
N GLY A 43 -19.63 -10.88 0.23
CA GLY A 43 -20.22 -9.61 -0.19
C GLY A 43 -19.24 -8.43 -0.21
N THR A 44 -19.69 -7.29 -0.73
CA THR A 44 -18.83 -6.19 -1.20
C THR A 44 -18.72 -5.01 -0.26
N ASP A 45 -19.79 -4.66 0.45
CA ASP A 45 -19.98 -3.31 1.02
C ASP A 45 -19.05 -2.98 2.18
N LEU A 46 -18.34 -3.98 2.69
CA LEU A 46 -17.51 -3.86 3.88
C LEU A 46 -16.01 -3.96 3.54
N MET A 47 -15.60 -4.67 2.50
CA MET A 47 -14.21 -5.18 2.43
C MET A 47 -13.18 -4.18 1.88
N VAL A 48 -13.60 -3.02 1.40
CA VAL A 48 -12.73 -1.95 0.87
C VAL A 48 -12.88 -0.71 1.77
N PRO A 49 -11.78 0.03 2.05
CA PRO A 49 -11.86 1.23 2.89
C PRO A 49 -12.91 2.24 2.39
N HIS A 50 -13.77 2.72 3.31
CA HIS A 50 -14.92 3.56 2.98
C HIS A 50 -14.55 4.82 2.16
N TYR A 51 -13.49 5.51 2.55
CA TYR A 51 -13.04 6.72 1.87
C TYR A 51 -12.60 6.44 0.42
N PHE A 52 -12.11 5.24 0.12
CA PHE A 52 -11.74 4.84 -1.24
C PHE A 52 -13.00 4.66 -2.12
N HIS A 53 -14.06 4.08 -1.56
CA HIS A 53 -15.37 4.03 -2.23
C HIS A 53 -15.96 5.42 -2.49
N VAL A 54 -15.83 6.35 -1.53
CA VAL A 54 -16.32 7.73 -1.71
C VAL A 54 -15.62 8.41 -2.88
N VAL A 55 -14.29 8.28 -2.97
CA VAL A 55 -13.52 8.85 -4.09
C VAL A 55 -13.92 8.21 -5.41
N LEU A 56 -14.01 6.89 -5.50
CA LEU A 56 -14.39 6.23 -6.75
C LEU A 56 -15.82 6.56 -7.18
N ARG A 57 -16.76 6.62 -6.24
CA ARG A 57 -18.14 7.02 -6.51
C ARG A 57 -18.23 8.46 -7.03
N TYR A 58 -17.39 9.36 -6.51
CA TYR A 58 -17.30 10.73 -7.01
C TYR A 58 -16.92 10.78 -8.51
N PHE A 59 -16.06 9.87 -8.96
CA PHE A 59 -15.69 9.72 -10.38
C PHE A 59 -16.64 8.79 -11.18
N GLY A 60 -17.77 8.37 -10.62
CA GLY A 60 -18.74 7.50 -11.28
C GLY A 60 -18.32 6.03 -11.41
N ALA A 61 -17.26 5.62 -10.71
CA ALA A 61 -16.72 4.27 -10.73
C ALA A 61 -17.36 3.39 -9.62
N THR A 62 -18.46 2.71 -9.94
CA THR A 62 -19.23 1.90 -8.96
C THR A 62 -19.02 0.39 -9.07
N GLY A 63 -18.22 -0.07 -10.05
CA GLY A 63 -18.00 -1.50 -10.27
C GLY A 63 -17.13 -2.13 -9.17
N VAL A 64 -17.56 -3.29 -8.66
CA VAL A 64 -16.86 -4.05 -7.60
C VAL A 64 -15.42 -4.41 -7.98
N HIS A 65 -15.20 -4.79 -9.24
CA HIS A 65 -13.89 -5.17 -9.77
C HIS A 65 -13.08 -4.00 -10.34
N LEU A 66 -13.68 -2.81 -10.42
CA LEU A 66 -13.06 -1.63 -11.03
C LEU A 66 -11.79 -1.18 -10.29
N PRO A 67 -11.74 -1.13 -8.93
CA PRO A 67 -10.51 -0.89 -8.19
C PRO A 67 -9.35 -1.80 -8.60
N ALA A 68 -9.61 -3.09 -8.71
CA ALA A 68 -8.63 -4.12 -9.00
C ALA A 68 -8.12 -4.01 -10.43
N ALA A 69 -9.06 -3.83 -11.37
CA ALA A 69 -8.77 -3.58 -12.77
C ALA A 69 -7.93 -2.31 -12.93
N LEU A 70 -8.20 -1.26 -12.15
CA LEU A 70 -7.42 -0.03 -12.17
C LEU A 70 -5.97 -0.25 -11.70
N ILE A 71 -5.75 -0.99 -10.62
CA ILE A 71 -4.39 -1.35 -10.16
C ILE A 71 -3.64 -2.10 -11.27
N ALA A 72 -4.27 -3.14 -11.82
CA ALA A 72 -3.67 -3.94 -12.88
C ALA A 72 -3.39 -3.08 -14.13
N ALA A 73 -4.34 -2.24 -14.56
CA ALA A 73 -4.21 -1.37 -15.72
C ALA A 73 -3.09 -0.34 -15.55
N VAL A 74 -2.95 0.27 -14.36
CA VAL A 74 -1.87 1.21 -14.07
C VAL A 74 -0.51 0.50 -14.12
N LEU A 75 -0.37 -0.66 -13.49
CA LEU A 75 0.90 -1.38 -13.46
C LEU A 75 1.28 -1.96 -14.84
N VAL A 76 0.33 -2.53 -15.57
CA VAL A 76 0.54 -2.99 -16.96
C VAL A 76 0.85 -1.81 -17.87
N GLY A 77 0.10 -0.70 -17.76
CA GLY A 77 0.36 0.52 -18.51
C GLY A 77 1.78 1.04 -18.26
N GLN A 78 2.20 1.16 -16.99
CA GLN A 78 3.56 1.55 -16.63
C GLN A 78 4.62 0.60 -17.20
N HIS A 79 4.38 -0.71 -17.14
CA HIS A 79 5.28 -1.72 -17.72
C HIS A 79 5.42 -1.55 -19.24
N LEU A 80 4.30 -1.37 -19.94
CA LEU A 80 4.27 -1.15 -21.40
C LEU A 80 4.97 0.16 -21.79
N LEU A 81 4.72 1.26 -21.07
CA LEU A 81 5.37 2.55 -21.30
C LEU A 81 6.88 2.48 -21.09
N ARG A 82 7.35 1.71 -20.10
CA ARG A 82 8.78 1.53 -19.79
C ARG A 82 9.48 0.54 -20.70
N ARG A 83 8.74 -0.20 -21.54
CA ARG A 83 9.27 -1.21 -22.49
C ARG A 83 10.21 -2.23 -21.83
N GLU A 84 9.92 -2.60 -20.59
CA GLU A 84 10.76 -3.51 -19.83
C GLU A 84 10.56 -4.98 -20.27
N LYS A 85 11.56 -5.83 -20.02
CA LYS A 85 11.50 -7.25 -20.35
C LYS A 85 10.42 -7.95 -19.52
N TRP A 86 9.63 -8.83 -20.14
CA TRP A 86 8.66 -9.70 -19.47
C TRP A 86 9.36 -10.89 -18.79
N ARG A 87 10.21 -10.58 -17.81
CA ARG A 87 10.96 -11.56 -17.03
C ARG A 87 10.82 -11.22 -15.55
N VAL A 88 10.40 -12.21 -14.79
CA VAL A 88 10.21 -12.14 -13.34
C VAL A 88 11.09 -13.21 -12.72
N GLU A 89 11.88 -12.81 -11.73
CA GLU A 89 12.77 -13.70 -11.01
C GLU A 89 12.16 -14.08 -9.67
N MET A 90 11.96 -15.38 -9.44
CA MET A 90 11.32 -15.86 -8.21
C MET A 90 12.11 -15.49 -6.95
N ARG A 91 13.44 -15.38 -7.06
CA ARG A 91 14.32 -14.90 -5.98
C ARG A 91 13.97 -13.48 -5.53
N VAL A 92 13.60 -12.62 -6.47
CA VAL A 92 13.19 -11.24 -6.17
C VAL A 92 11.86 -11.22 -5.45
N LEU A 93 10.88 -12.02 -5.91
CA LEU A 93 9.58 -12.13 -5.24
C LEU A 93 9.71 -12.68 -3.81
N ALA A 94 10.56 -13.69 -3.62
CA ALA A 94 10.88 -14.22 -2.29
C ALA A 94 11.57 -13.17 -1.41
N GLY A 95 12.50 -12.39 -1.98
CA GLY A 95 13.12 -11.25 -1.30
C GLY A 95 12.10 -10.20 -0.88
N MET A 96 11.17 -9.83 -1.79
CA MET A 96 10.10 -8.88 -1.50
C MET A 96 9.20 -9.38 -0.36
N PHE A 97 8.87 -10.67 -0.34
CA PHE A 97 8.07 -11.28 0.72
C PHE A 97 8.76 -11.16 2.09
N VAL A 98 10.04 -11.56 2.18
CA VAL A 98 10.81 -11.46 3.41
C VAL A 98 10.95 -10.00 3.85
N GLU A 99 11.27 -9.11 2.91
CA GLU A 99 11.42 -7.68 3.18
C GLU A 99 10.12 -7.05 3.65
N SER A 100 8.96 -7.46 3.12
CA SER A 100 7.65 -7.03 3.60
C SER A 100 7.40 -7.41 5.06
N ILE A 101 7.80 -8.61 5.49
CA ILE A 101 7.72 -9.02 6.91
C ILE A 101 8.63 -8.13 7.76
N LEU A 102 9.87 -7.89 7.31
CA LEU A 102 10.81 -7.07 8.07
C LEU A 102 10.34 -5.62 8.21
N TRP A 103 9.71 -5.05 7.17
CA TRP A 103 9.18 -3.69 7.22
C TRP A 103 7.90 -3.54 8.02
N SER A 104 7.24 -4.62 8.44
CA SER A 104 6.13 -4.51 9.41
C SER A 104 6.65 -4.35 10.85
N LEU A 105 7.86 -4.82 11.15
CA LEU A 105 8.44 -4.81 12.50
C LEU A 105 8.57 -3.42 13.14
N PRO A 106 9.00 -2.35 12.44
CA PRO A 106 9.06 -1.02 13.04
C PRO A 106 7.69 -0.52 13.50
N LEU A 107 6.63 -0.85 12.76
CA LEU A 107 5.27 -0.46 13.12
C LEU A 107 4.73 -1.30 14.28
N ILE A 108 5.09 -2.59 14.33
CA ILE A 108 4.84 -3.46 15.48
C ILE A 108 5.54 -2.91 16.73
N ALA A 109 6.80 -2.50 16.63
CA ALA A 109 7.53 -1.86 17.73
C ALA A 109 6.85 -0.57 18.20
N LEU A 110 6.44 0.29 17.26
CA LEU A 110 5.65 1.49 17.57
C LEU A 110 4.30 1.16 18.22
N SER A 111 3.74 -0.02 17.93
CA SER A 111 2.50 -0.49 18.54
C SER A 111 2.64 -0.76 20.04
N PHE A 112 3.84 -1.03 20.56
CA PHE A 112 4.06 -1.18 22.01
C PHE A 112 4.28 0.15 22.75
N LEU A 113 4.65 1.22 22.04
CA LEU A 113 5.02 2.50 22.66
C LEU A 113 3.84 3.44 22.94
N LEU A 114 2.74 3.31 22.21
CA LEU A 114 1.56 4.14 22.43
C LEU A 114 0.46 3.30 23.11
N PRO A 115 -0.10 3.76 24.24
CA PRO A 115 -1.24 3.11 24.88
C PRO A 115 -2.41 3.04 23.88
N ARG A 116 -2.89 1.83 23.58
CA ARG A 116 -4.00 1.59 22.65
C ARG A 116 -4.94 0.55 23.21
N THR A 117 -6.21 0.68 22.88
CA THR A 117 -7.18 -0.37 23.16
C THR A 117 -7.03 -1.50 22.12
N PRO A 118 -7.06 -2.78 22.53
CA PRO A 118 -7.13 -3.89 21.58
C PRO A 118 -8.32 -3.69 20.62
N GLY A 119 -8.08 -3.79 19.31
CA GLY A 119 -9.11 -3.56 18.27
C GLY A 119 -9.23 -2.12 17.75
N GLU A 120 -8.49 -1.16 18.29
CA GLU A 120 -8.55 0.25 17.81
C GLU A 120 -7.83 0.49 16.47
N LEU A 121 -6.97 -0.48 16.11
CA LEU A 121 -6.10 -0.49 14.93
C LEU A 121 -6.55 -1.46 13.85
N THR A 122 -7.52 -2.32 14.14
CA THR A 122 -8.19 -3.09 13.11
C THR A 122 -8.99 -2.10 12.25
N THR A 123 -8.45 -1.79 11.08
CA THR A 123 -9.23 -1.24 9.94
C THR A 123 -10.11 -2.34 9.33
N THR A 124 -10.54 -3.32 10.14
CA THR A 124 -11.56 -4.27 9.73
C THR A 124 -12.81 -3.46 9.48
N ALA A 125 -13.37 -3.68 8.30
CA ALA A 125 -14.66 -3.19 7.92
C ALA A 125 -15.67 -3.26 9.09
N PRO A 126 -16.43 -2.17 9.36
CA PRO A 126 -17.53 -2.23 10.31
C PRO A 126 -18.49 -3.36 9.93
N GLY A 127 -18.50 -4.47 10.69
CA GLY A 127 -19.38 -5.61 10.42
C GLY A 127 -18.71 -6.88 9.88
N ALA A 128 -17.40 -6.93 9.68
CA ALA A 128 -16.69 -8.19 9.48
C ALA A 128 -16.71 -9.00 10.79
N ARG A 129 -17.48 -10.09 10.83
CA ARG A 129 -17.69 -10.92 12.04
C ARG A 129 -16.83 -12.17 12.03
N GLY A 130 -16.59 -12.76 10.84
CA GLY A 130 -15.78 -13.97 10.69
C GLY A 130 -14.29 -13.70 10.53
N LEU A 131 -13.44 -14.64 10.95
CA LEU A 131 -11.98 -14.55 10.72
C LEU A 131 -11.63 -14.38 9.24
N LEU A 132 -12.29 -15.12 8.34
CA LEU A 132 -12.07 -15.01 6.90
C LEU A 132 -12.50 -13.65 6.35
N GLU A 133 -13.55 -13.04 6.91
CA GLU A 133 -13.96 -11.69 6.53
C GLU A 133 -12.93 -10.65 6.98
N GLN A 134 -12.44 -10.77 8.22
CA GLN A 134 -11.42 -9.88 8.76
C GLN A 134 -10.09 -10.00 8.00
N LEU A 135 -9.69 -11.23 7.62
CA LEU A 135 -8.53 -11.47 6.74
C LEU A 135 -8.72 -10.83 5.36
N THR A 136 -9.91 -10.99 4.77
CA THR A 136 -10.22 -10.39 3.46
C THR A 136 -10.16 -8.87 3.52
N ALA A 137 -10.75 -8.25 4.55
CA ALA A 137 -10.70 -6.80 4.76
C ALA A 137 -9.25 -6.31 5.00
N ALA A 138 -8.46 -7.04 5.81
CA ALA A 138 -7.06 -6.73 6.08
C ALA A 138 -6.19 -6.73 4.81
N VAL A 139 -6.40 -7.70 3.93
CA VAL A 139 -5.74 -7.78 2.61
C VAL A 139 -6.19 -6.64 1.71
N GLY A 140 -7.49 -6.38 1.64
CA GLY A 140 -8.08 -5.30 0.83
C GLY A 140 -7.53 -3.93 1.22
N ALA A 141 -7.52 -3.60 2.52
CA ALA A 141 -6.96 -2.36 3.04
C ALA A 141 -5.49 -2.21 2.60
N GLY A 142 -4.64 -3.21 2.84
CA GLY A 142 -3.23 -3.12 2.46
C GLY A 142 -3.00 -2.93 0.95
N ILE A 143 -3.86 -3.50 0.09
CA ILE A 143 -3.77 -3.31 -1.37
C ILE A 143 -4.23 -1.91 -1.78
N TYR A 144 -5.46 -1.53 -1.42
CA TYR A 144 -6.10 -0.33 -1.96
C TYR A 144 -5.55 0.95 -1.34
N GLU A 145 -5.20 0.92 -0.06
CA GLU A 145 -4.64 2.09 0.62
C GLU A 145 -3.25 2.42 0.09
N GLU A 146 -2.37 1.42 -0.06
CA GLU A 146 -1.04 1.64 -0.62
C GLU A 146 -1.12 2.04 -2.10
N PHE A 147 -2.01 1.44 -2.88
CA PHE A 147 -2.23 1.91 -4.24
C PHE A 147 -2.66 3.39 -4.28
N PHE A 148 -3.66 3.77 -3.47
CA PHE A 148 -4.20 5.13 -3.50
C PHE A 148 -3.21 6.16 -2.95
N PHE A 149 -2.80 6.02 -1.70
CA PHE A 149 -1.97 7.03 -1.05
C PHE A 149 -0.57 7.10 -1.67
N ARG A 150 -0.02 5.98 -2.15
CA ARG A 150 1.39 5.94 -2.57
C ARG A 150 1.49 5.96 -4.07
N LEU A 151 0.93 4.98 -4.77
CA LEU A 151 1.03 4.96 -6.22
C LEU A 151 0.29 6.15 -6.86
N VAL A 152 -0.95 6.43 -6.47
CA VAL A 152 -1.71 7.55 -7.08
C VAL A 152 -1.24 8.90 -6.56
N LEU A 153 -1.32 9.18 -5.25
CA LEU A 153 -1.04 10.53 -4.75
C LEU A 153 0.44 10.92 -4.84
N ILE A 154 1.38 10.08 -4.39
CA ILE A 154 2.81 10.43 -4.45
C ILE A 154 3.28 10.53 -5.90
N THR A 155 2.92 9.58 -6.78
CA THR A 155 3.33 9.67 -8.19
C THR A 155 2.71 10.90 -8.87
N SER A 156 1.46 11.26 -8.58
CA SER A 156 0.84 12.47 -9.13
C SER A 156 1.56 13.72 -8.66
N ALA A 157 1.92 13.81 -7.37
CA ALA A 157 2.73 14.91 -6.85
C ALA A 157 4.10 14.97 -7.55
N MET A 158 4.75 13.83 -7.77
CA MET A 158 6.01 13.78 -8.52
C MET A 158 5.84 14.26 -9.96
N LEU A 159 4.80 13.81 -10.68
CA LEU A 159 4.54 14.24 -12.06
C LEU A 159 4.27 15.74 -12.14
N ILE A 160 3.45 16.28 -11.25
CA ILE A 160 3.10 17.71 -11.25
C ILE A 160 4.31 18.55 -10.81
N PHE A 161 4.83 18.33 -9.60
CA PHE A 161 5.81 19.24 -9.03
C PHE A 161 7.22 19.05 -9.58
N VAL A 162 7.61 17.84 -9.98
CA VAL A 162 8.93 17.62 -10.61
C VAL A 162 8.87 17.84 -12.10
N ASN A 163 7.88 17.28 -12.82
CA ASN A 163 7.92 17.34 -14.29
C ASN A 163 7.30 18.62 -14.85
N VAL A 164 6.29 19.21 -14.19
CA VAL A 164 5.68 20.48 -14.66
C VAL A 164 6.39 21.68 -14.04
N PHE A 165 6.63 21.65 -12.73
CA PHE A 165 7.23 22.78 -12.00
C PHE A 165 8.74 22.68 -11.78
N ALA A 166 9.40 21.63 -12.26
CA ALA A 166 10.86 21.44 -12.17
C ALA A 166 11.44 21.51 -10.74
N LEU A 167 10.64 21.20 -9.71
CA LEU A 167 11.11 21.20 -8.32
C LEU A 167 12.05 20.02 -8.05
N ARG A 168 12.91 20.16 -7.02
CA ARG A 168 13.89 19.13 -6.67
C ARG A 168 13.18 17.84 -6.21
N LYS A 169 13.44 16.73 -6.92
CA LYS A 169 12.86 15.39 -6.67
C LYS A 169 12.85 14.98 -5.19
N ALA A 170 13.95 15.16 -4.48
CA ALA A 170 14.04 14.81 -3.06
C ALA A 170 13.09 15.62 -2.18
N VAL A 171 12.89 16.91 -2.48
CA VAL A 171 11.99 17.79 -1.71
C VAL A 171 10.55 17.37 -1.96
N VAL A 172 10.17 17.17 -3.22
CA VAL A 172 8.81 16.74 -3.58
C VAL A 172 8.49 15.37 -2.99
N ALA A 173 9.41 14.41 -3.07
CA ALA A 173 9.21 13.07 -2.51
C ALA A 173 9.00 13.14 -0.99
N SER A 174 9.85 13.86 -0.25
CA SER A 174 9.70 14.01 1.20
C SER A 174 8.40 14.72 1.57
N ALA A 175 8.05 15.80 0.88
CA ALA A 175 6.80 16.52 1.11
C ALA A 175 5.58 15.65 0.80
N ALA A 176 5.59 14.92 -0.30
CA ALA A 176 4.50 14.02 -0.68
C ALA A 176 4.32 12.88 0.34
N VAL A 177 5.40 12.30 0.86
CA VAL A 177 5.34 11.28 1.93
C VAL A 177 4.70 11.88 3.19
N ILE A 178 5.11 13.07 3.62
CA ILE A 178 4.54 13.72 4.81
C ILE A 178 3.06 14.06 4.61
N VAL A 179 2.71 14.69 3.50
CA VAL A 179 1.33 15.11 3.21
C VAL A 179 0.40 13.90 3.10
N THR A 180 0.83 12.84 2.41
CA THR A 180 0.03 11.61 2.30
C THR A 180 -0.06 10.85 3.61
N ALA A 181 0.96 10.91 4.49
CA ALA A 181 0.88 10.36 5.84
C ALA A 181 -0.10 11.12 6.74
N ILE A 182 -0.16 12.45 6.64
CA ILE A 182 -1.17 13.27 7.33
C ILE A 182 -2.57 12.90 6.81
N ALA A 183 -2.75 12.88 5.49
CA ALA A 183 -4.03 12.50 4.88
C ALA A 183 -4.47 11.09 5.30
N PHE A 184 -3.54 10.13 5.30
CA PHE A 184 -3.79 8.76 5.77
C PHE A 184 -4.30 8.76 7.22
N SER A 185 -3.65 9.50 8.12
CA SER A 185 -4.10 9.61 9.51
C SER A 185 -5.50 10.21 9.63
N LEU A 186 -5.76 11.33 8.95
CA LEU A 186 -7.04 12.01 8.99
C LEU A 186 -8.19 11.16 8.43
N CYS A 187 -7.98 10.42 7.35
CA CYS A 187 -9.00 9.55 6.74
C CYS A 187 -9.43 8.37 7.65
N HIS A 188 -8.63 8.06 8.67
CA HIS A 188 -8.87 6.97 9.61
C HIS A 188 -9.45 7.44 10.96
N LEU A 189 -9.60 8.75 11.15
CA LEU A 189 -10.29 9.32 12.30
C LEU A 189 -11.80 9.34 12.05
N PRO A 190 -12.62 9.04 13.07
CA PRO A 190 -14.07 9.21 13.00
C PRO A 190 -14.46 10.65 12.66
N ALA A 191 -15.56 10.83 11.92
CA ALA A 191 -16.03 12.15 11.53
C ALA A 191 -16.35 13.05 12.73
N GLU A 192 -16.79 12.45 13.84
CA GLU A 192 -17.07 13.12 15.12
C GLU A 192 -15.80 13.71 15.74
N GLN A 193 -14.65 13.05 15.58
CA GLN A 193 -13.37 13.57 16.03
C GLN A 193 -12.86 14.71 15.13
N LEU A 194 -13.09 14.61 13.82
CA LEU A 194 -12.70 15.63 12.84
C LEU A 194 -13.56 16.90 12.93
N THR A 195 -14.83 16.75 13.30
CA THR A 195 -15.79 17.87 13.48
C THR A 195 -15.71 18.49 14.87
N GLY A 196 -14.90 17.94 15.78
CA GLY A 196 -14.74 18.43 17.15
C GLY A 196 -15.90 18.06 18.09
N GLN A 197 -16.79 17.16 17.67
CA GLN A 197 -17.88 16.64 18.51
C GLN A 197 -17.34 15.74 19.63
N VAL A 198 -16.21 15.06 19.39
CA VAL A 198 -15.49 14.23 20.36
C VAL A 198 -14.01 14.61 20.34
N SER A 199 -13.31 14.45 21.47
CA SER A 199 -11.88 14.71 21.55
C SER A 199 -11.08 13.84 20.57
N LEU A 200 -10.04 14.43 19.97
CA LEU A 200 -9.11 13.73 19.10
C LEU A 200 -8.35 12.66 19.88
N ASN A 201 -8.35 11.43 19.38
CA ASN A 201 -7.43 10.42 19.88
C ASN A 201 -6.04 10.65 19.28
N TRP A 202 -5.22 11.41 20.02
CA TRP A 202 -3.84 11.72 19.63
C TRP A 202 -2.97 10.48 19.46
N ASN A 203 -3.13 9.44 20.28
CA ASN A 203 -2.35 8.20 20.16
C ASN A 203 -2.64 7.50 18.84
N LYS A 204 -3.92 7.39 18.47
CA LYS A 204 -4.34 6.83 17.17
C LYS A 204 -3.84 7.69 16.02
N CYS A 205 -4.01 9.01 16.10
CA CYS A 205 -3.55 9.96 15.07
C CYS A 205 -2.02 9.88 14.84
N ILE A 206 -1.22 9.89 15.90
CA ILE A 206 0.25 9.80 15.84
C ILE A 206 0.66 8.44 15.28
N PHE A 207 0.01 7.36 15.72
CA PHE A 207 0.31 6.03 15.20
C PHE A 207 0.03 5.92 13.69
N LEU A 208 -1.15 6.36 13.24
CA LEU A 208 -1.52 6.31 11.83
C LEU A 208 -0.64 7.21 10.98
N PHE A 209 -0.25 8.38 11.49
CA PHE A 209 0.74 9.23 10.84
C PHE A 209 2.09 8.52 10.71
N GLY A 210 2.57 7.86 11.77
CA GLY A 210 3.79 7.05 11.75
C GLY A 210 3.73 5.89 10.76
N ALA A 211 2.60 5.18 10.71
CA ALA A 211 2.32 4.14 9.71
C ALA A 211 2.36 4.72 8.29
N GLY A 212 1.69 5.87 8.12
CA GLY A 212 1.66 6.67 6.91
C GLY A 212 3.06 6.97 6.36
N LEU A 213 3.92 7.50 7.24
CA LEU A 213 5.32 7.81 6.96
C LEU A 213 6.13 6.57 6.61
N LEU A 214 6.02 5.50 7.42
CA LEU A 214 6.78 4.27 7.22
C LEU A 214 6.50 3.67 5.84
N TRP A 215 5.23 3.45 5.50
CA TRP A 215 4.89 2.87 4.19
C TRP A 215 5.16 3.83 3.03
N GLY A 216 5.03 5.15 3.25
CA GLY A 216 5.47 6.16 2.27
C GLY A 216 6.97 6.07 1.97
N VAL A 217 7.81 5.92 2.99
CA VAL A 217 9.25 5.70 2.85
C VAL A 217 9.52 4.36 2.16
N VAL A 218 8.90 3.27 2.61
CA VAL A 218 9.05 1.94 1.98
C VAL A 218 8.69 2.02 0.49
N PHE A 219 7.59 2.67 0.13
CA PHE A 219 7.20 2.86 -1.27
C PHE A 219 8.27 3.61 -2.08
N VAL A 220 8.78 4.74 -1.57
CA VAL A 220 9.79 5.55 -2.30
C VAL A 220 11.11 4.80 -2.47
N PHE A 221 11.51 3.98 -1.50
CA PHE A 221 12.82 3.33 -1.48
C PHE A 221 12.82 1.89 -2.00
N ARG A 222 11.67 1.21 -1.97
CA ARG A 222 11.52 -0.22 -2.23
C ARG A 222 10.39 -0.55 -3.21
N GLY A 223 9.48 0.36 -3.51
CA GLY A 223 8.39 0.16 -4.47
C GLY A 223 7.09 -0.37 -3.85
N LEU A 224 6.06 -0.42 -4.68
CA LEU A 224 4.67 -0.69 -4.26
C LEU A 224 4.47 -2.08 -3.67
N GLY A 225 5.04 -3.12 -4.27
CA GLY A 225 4.82 -4.50 -3.81
C GLY A 225 5.23 -4.70 -2.36
N ILE A 226 6.40 -4.18 -1.97
CA ILE A 226 6.89 -4.30 -0.59
C ILE A 226 6.04 -3.47 0.37
N ALA A 227 5.63 -2.26 -0.02
CA ALA A 227 4.72 -1.43 0.78
C ALA A 227 3.39 -2.16 1.06
N VAL A 228 2.73 -2.68 0.01
CA VAL A 228 1.50 -3.48 0.13
C VAL A 228 1.72 -4.68 1.06
N GLY A 229 2.78 -5.47 0.83
CA GLY A 229 3.05 -6.65 1.63
C GLY A 229 3.29 -6.31 3.10
N SER A 230 4.08 -5.29 3.39
CA SER A 230 4.39 -4.86 4.77
C SER A 230 3.15 -4.35 5.52
N HIS A 231 2.27 -3.64 4.82
CA HIS A 231 0.98 -3.24 5.38
C HIS A 231 0.13 -4.47 5.70
N ILE A 232 -0.03 -5.40 4.75
CA ILE A 232 -0.81 -6.62 4.99
C ILE A 232 -0.24 -7.42 6.15
N PHE A 233 1.07 -7.64 6.22
CA PHE A 233 1.69 -8.35 7.35
C PHE A 233 1.45 -7.66 8.69
N TYR A 234 1.47 -6.33 8.73
CA TYR A 234 1.10 -5.60 9.92
C TYR A 234 -0.36 -5.86 10.31
N ASN A 235 -1.29 -5.81 9.35
CA ASN A 235 -2.71 -6.08 9.60
C ASN A 235 -2.93 -7.52 10.09
N LEU A 236 -2.23 -8.50 9.52
CA LEU A 236 -2.28 -9.90 9.96
C LEU A 236 -1.74 -10.08 11.38
N TYR A 237 -0.65 -9.39 11.73
CA TYR A 237 -0.13 -9.37 13.11
C TYR A 237 -1.19 -8.84 14.08
N VAL A 238 -1.76 -7.66 13.78
CA VAL A 238 -2.79 -7.04 14.64
C VAL A 238 -3.99 -7.97 14.80
N LEU A 239 -4.45 -8.60 13.71
CA LEU A 239 -5.55 -9.56 13.75
C LEU A 239 -5.22 -10.78 14.62
N GLY A 240 -3.99 -11.29 14.54
CA GLY A 240 -3.55 -12.45 15.31
C GLY A 240 -3.42 -12.19 16.82
N VAL A 241 -3.10 -10.97 17.23
CA VAL A 241 -2.98 -10.59 18.66
C VAL A 241 -4.27 -10.03 19.26
N ALA A 242 -5.27 -9.73 18.44
CA ALA A 242 -6.57 -9.19 18.87
C ALA A 242 -7.64 -10.27 19.14
N GLN A 243 -7.34 -11.54 18.82
CA GLN A 243 -8.15 -12.70 19.23
C GLN A 243 -7.86 -13.06 20.69
#